data_AF-A0A429MIK2-F1
#
_entry.id   AF-A0A429MIK2-F1
#
_cell.length_a   1.000
_cell.length_b   1.000
_cell.length_c   1.000
_cell.angle_alpha   90.00
_cell.angle_beta   90.00
_cell.angle_gamma   90.00
#
_symmetry.space_group_name_H-M   'P 1'
#
loop_
_entity.id
_entity.type
_entity.pdbx_description
1 polymer ?
#
loop_
_entity_poly.entity_id
_entity_poly.type
_entity_poly.pdbx_seq_one_letter_code
_entity_poly.pdbx_strand_id
1 'polypeptide(L)'
;IYLEAENLFSTSSSTLEAKQTSFDFNQALEKTLERFEKKIAQKEDKGFIGVQFNIPHLDNLLGTIEKGHFCVIGGRPGSGKSTLAQMCAMQTAKRYNMPVLFISAEMDTPTLTNRMISALGHIPYNNLHNGEIYDGMFEKLTGTIAQFRNLPIFIEEKQKPTISEIQSYARKAKRKYKALGCIIVDYLGLIRDPSKKDRVQEVASISRDLKAMAKEFDC
;
A
#
# COMPACT_ATOMS: atom_id res chain seq x y z
N ILE A 1 33.84 37.17 -22.65
CA ILE A 1 32.40 37.55 -22.55
C ILE A 1 31.45 36.49 -23.13
N TYR A 2 31.34 36.26 -24.45
CA TYR A 2 30.40 35.22 -24.97
C TYR A 2 30.83 33.76 -24.65
N LEU A 3 32.12 33.44 -24.75
CA LEU A 3 32.66 32.10 -24.44
C LEU A 3 32.64 31.74 -22.94
N GLU A 4 32.65 32.74 -22.06
CA GLU A 4 32.54 32.50 -20.60
C GLU A 4 31.09 32.28 -20.17
N ALA A 5 30.11 32.85 -20.91
CA ALA A 5 28.70 32.61 -20.66
C ALA A 5 28.27 31.19 -21.06
N GLU A 6 28.84 30.62 -22.13
CA GLU A 6 28.57 29.22 -22.52
C GLU A 6 29.16 28.21 -21.51
N ASN A 7 30.33 28.49 -20.94
CA ASN A 7 30.90 27.65 -19.88
C ASN A 7 30.15 27.77 -18.55
N LEU A 8 29.54 28.91 -18.24
CA LEU A 8 28.69 29.04 -17.05
C LEU A 8 27.37 28.27 -17.19
N PHE A 9 26.83 28.16 -18.41
CA PHE A 9 25.64 27.37 -18.71
C PHE A 9 25.90 25.85 -18.78
N SER A 10 27.07 25.41 -19.23
CA SER A 10 27.44 23.98 -19.27
C SER A 10 27.69 23.38 -17.88
N THR A 11 28.03 24.21 -16.90
CA THR A 11 28.28 23.76 -15.51
C THR A 11 27.00 23.77 -14.65
N SER A 12 25.88 24.24 -15.20
CA SER A 12 24.57 24.32 -14.53
C SER A 12 23.62 23.18 -14.89
N SER A 13 24.00 22.29 -15.82
CA SER A 13 23.28 21.06 -16.12
C SER A 13 23.76 19.93 -15.20
N SER A 14 23.51 20.07 -13.90
CA SER A 14 23.39 18.91 -13.01
C SER A 14 22.13 18.12 -13.42
N THR A 15 22.30 17.36 -14.50
CA THR A 15 21.61 16.12 -14.88
C THR A 15 20.36 15.78 -14.06
N LEU A 16 19.24 16.41 -14.42
CA LEU A 16 18.01 15.65 -14.56
C LEU A 16 18.26 14.65 -15.69
N GLU A 17 18.73 13.44 -15.37
CA GLU A 17 18.78 12.35 -16.33
C GLU A 17 17.38 12.21 -16.92
N ALA A 18 17.22 12.61 -18.19
CA ALA A 18 16.00 12.38 -18.93
C ALA A 18 15.82 10.86 -18.98
N LYS A 19 14.94 10.34 -18.11
CA LYS A 19 14.70 8.91 -17.95
C LYS A 19 14.37 8.35 -19.34
N GLN A 20 15.25 7.51 -19.89
CA GLN A 20 15.07 6.95 -21.23
C GLN A 20 13.65 6.36 -21.35
N THR A 21 12.87 6.88 -22.29
CA THR A 21 11.44 6.52 -22.45
C THR A 21 11.19 5.49 -23.56
N SER A 22 12.19 5.25 -24.41
CA SER A 22 12.10 4.36 -25.57
C SER A 22 13.26 3.37 -25.54
N PHE A 23 12.93 2.09 -25.77
CA PHE A 23 13.87 0.97 -25.75
C PHE A 23 13.65 0.11 -26.98
N ASP A 24 14.72 -0.38 -27.59
CA ASP A 24 14.62 -1.53 -28.48
C ASP A 24 14.42 -2.83 -27.66
N PHE A 25 14.15 -3.94 -28.35
CA PHE A 25 13.87 -5.19 -27.67
C PHE A 25 15.07 -5.74 -26.88
N ASN A 26 16.29 -5.56 -27.38
CA ASN A 26 17.51 -6.02 -26.69
C ASN A 26 17.72 -5.24 -25.40
N GLN A 27 17.59 -3.91 -25.45
CA GLN A 27 17.63 -3.04 -24.27
C GLN A 27 16.53 -3.41 -23.26
N ALA A 28 15.34 -3.78 -23.72
CA ALA A 28 14.25 -4.24 -22.86
C ALA A 28 14.56 -5.60 -22.19
N LEU A 29 15.23 -6.51 -22.90
CA LEU A 29 15.68 -7.79 -22.35
C LEU A 29 16.75 -7.61 -21.27
N GLU A 30 17.75 -6.76 -21.52
CA GLU A 30 18.80 -6.42 -20.54
C GLU A 30 18.20 -5.86 -19.24
N LYS A 31 17.27 -4.92 -19.38
CA LYS A 31 16.53 -4.34 -18.23
C LYS A 31 15.67 -5.37 -17.49
N THR A 32 15.14 -6.36 -18.20
CA THR A 32 14.37 -7.45 -17.59
C THR A 32 15.28 -8.36 -16.77
N LEU A 33 16.48 -8.70 -17.28
CA LEU A 33 17.48 -9.47 -16.56
C LEU A 33 17.93 -8.75 -15.28
N GLU A 34 18.26 -7.46 -15.37
CA GLU A 34 18.66 -6.66 -14.21
C GLU A 34 17.57 -6.65 -13.11
N ARG A 35 16.30 -6.52 -13.51
CA ARG A 35 15.17 -6.58 -12.58
C ARG A 35 15.03 -7.97 -11.95
N PHE A 36 15.27 -9.02 -12.73
CA PHE A 36 15.17 -10.39 -12.27
C PHE A 36 16.27 -10.73 -11.25
N GLU A 37 17.52 -10.34 -11.51
CA GLU A 37 18.65 -10.49 -10.58
C GLU A 37 18.38 -9.77 -9.25
N LYS A 38 17.91 -8.53 -9.30
CA LYS A 38 17.51 -7.77 -8.10
C LYS A 38 16.44 -8.50 -7.28
N LYS A 39 15.47 -9.12 -7.96
CA LYS A 39 14.38 -9.87 -7.31
C LYS A 39 14.87 -11.16 -6.66
N ILE A 40 15.82 -11.86 -7.28
CA ILE A 40 16.46 -13.05 -6.70
C ILE A 40 17.20 -12.66 -5.43
N ALA A 41 18.08 -11.66 -5.49
CA ALA A 41 18.85 -11.19 -4.35
C ALA A 41 17.94 -10.76 -3.18
N GLN A 42 16.89 -9.98 -3.45
CA GLN A 42 15.90 -9.61 -2.44
C GLN A 42 15.22 -10.83 -1.81
N LYS A 43 14.92 -11.88 -2.60
CA LYS A 43 14.27 -13.08 -2.09
C LYS A 43 15.20 -13.88 -1.18
N GLU A 44 16.48 -13.99 -1.54
CA GLU A 44 17.52 -14.64 -0.71
C GLU A 44 17.69 -13.94 0.64
N ASP A 45 17.72 -12.60 0.62
CA ASP A 45 17.78 -11.77 1.82
C ASP A 45 16.46 -11.67 2.59
N LYS A 46 15.42 -12.41 2.17
CA LYS A 46 14.04 -12.32 2.71
C LYS A 46 13.49 -10.88 2.70
N GLY A 47 13.98 -10.05 1.79
CA GLY A 47 13.55 -8.69 1.55
C GLY A 47 12.16 -8.58 0.94
N PHE A 48 11.64 -7.36 0.91
CA PHE A 48 10.33 -7.06 0.35
C PHE A 48 10.37 -7.02 -1.19
N ILE A 49 9.77 -8.03 -1.82
CA ILE A 49 9.61 -8.11 -3.28
C ILE A 49 8.21 -7.66 -3.77
N GLY A 50 7.28 -7.44 -2.84
CA GLY A 50 5.89 -7.10 -3.12
C GLY A 50 4.94 -7.55 -2.02
N VAL A 51 3.68 -7.14 -2.11
CA VAL A 51 2.64 -7.50 -1.14
C VAL A 51 2.17 -8.93 -1.39
N GLN A 52 1.99 -9.69 -0.30
CA GLN A 52 1.39 -11.02 -0.29
C GLN A 52 0.03 -10.96 0.38
N PHE A 53 -0.89 -11.81 -0.08
CA PHE A 53 -2.20 -12.01 0.56
C PHE A 53 -2.09 -12.79 1.88
N ASN A 54 -0.95 -13.46 2.09
CA ASN A 54 -0.68 -14.32 3.25
C ASN A 54 -1.67 -15.49 3.32
N ILE A 55 -2.07 -15.97 2.14
CA ILE A 55 -2.88 -17.18 1.94
C ILE A 55 -2.03 -18.04 0.99
N PRO A 56 -1.33 -19.08 1.49
CA PRO A 56 -0.31 -19.79 0.70
C PRO A 56 -0.79 -20.27 -0.67
N HIS A 57 -2.02 -20.80 -0.73
CA HIS A 57 -2.60 -21.23 -1.99
C HIS A 57 -2.81 -20.08 -2.98
N LEU A 58 -3.30 -18.94 -2.50
CA LEU A 58 -3.54 -17.75 -3.32
C LEU A 58 -2.23 -17.11 -3.77
N ASP A 59 -1.25 -16.99 -2.87
CA ASP A 59 0.07 -16.45 -3.19
C ASP A 59 0.84 -17.34 -4.17
N ASN A 60 0.66 -18.67 -4.10
CA ASN A 60 1.24 -19.59 -5.08
C ASN A 60 0.59 -19.46 -6.47
N LEU A 61 -0.71 -19.17 -6.53
CA LEU A 61 -1.45 -19.04 -7.78
C LEU A 61 -1.24 -17.67 -8.45
N LEU A 62 -1.28 -16.58 -7.67
CA LEU A 62 -1.24 -15.20 -8.18
C LEU A 62 0.16 -14.57 -8.09
N GLY A 63 1.03 -15.11 -7.25
CA GLY A 63 2.29 -14.46 -6.90
C GLY A 63 2.09 -13.25 -5.98
N THR A 64 3.12 -12.42 -5.92
CA THR A 64 3.12 -11.17 -5.13
C THR A 64 2.58 -10.01 -5.96
N ILE A 65 1.87 -9.07 -5.32
CA ILE A 65 1.53 -7.78 -5.92
C ILE A 65 2.81 -6.92 -5.90
N GLU A 66 3.46 -6.78 -7.05
CA GLU A 66 4.69 -6.02 -7.18
C GLU A 66 4.45 -4.49 -7.11
N LYS A 67 5.52 -3.74 -6.82
CA LYS A 67 5.48 -2.27 -6.82
C LYS A 67 4.97 -1.72 -8.15
N GLY A 68 4.11 -0.71 -8.08
CA GLY A 68 3.47 -0.12 -9.25
C GLY A 68 2.31 -0.94 -9.81
N HIS A 69 1.95 -2.06 -9.19
CA HIS A 69 0.76 -2.82 -9.54
C HIS A 69 -0.48 -2.22 -8.87
N PHE A 70 -1.63 -2.39 -9.53
CA PHE A 70 -2.93 -2.02 -8.98
C PHE A 70 -3.72 -3.32 -8.83
N CYS A 71 -4.18 -3.59 -7.61
CA CYS A 71 -4.95 -4.79 -7.29
C CYS A 71 -6.32 -4.37 -6.75
N VAL A 72 -7.36 -5.03 -7.24
CA VAL A 72 -8.74 -4.83 -6.76
C VAL A 72 -9.20 -6.11 -6.08
N ILE A 73 -9.60 -5.98 -4.82
CA ILE A 73 -10.21 -7.08 -4.04
C ILE A 73 -11.72 -6.94 -4.13
N GLY A 74 -12.34 -7.71 -5.02
CA GLY A 74 -13.80 -7.76 -5.22
C GLY A 74 -14.48 -8.84 -4.38
N GLY A 75 -15.70 -8.59 -3.93
CA GLY A 75 -16.48 -9.56 -3.15
C GLY A 75 -17.74 -8.96 -2.53
N ARG A 76 -18.69 -9.81 -2.14
CA ARG A 76 -19.96 -9.41 -1.52
C ARG A 76 -19.73 -8.75 -0.15
N PRO A 77 -20.67 -7.93 0.36
CA PRO A 77 -20.64 -7.51 1.77
C PRO A 77 -20.50 -8.72 2.70
N GLY A 78 -19.66 -8.61 3.74
CA GLY A 78 -19.38 -9.71 4.66
C GLY A 78 -18.37 -10.77 4.18
N SER A 79 -17.91 -10.73 2.91
CA SER A 79 -17.01 -11.76 2.36
C SER A 79 -15.54 -11.67 2.82
N GLY A 80 -15.22 -10.86 3.83
CA GLY A 80 -13.86 -10.76 4.39
C GLY A 80 -12.87 -9.85 3.66
N LYS A 81 -13.30 -8.98 2.73
CA LYS A 81 -12.41 -8.06 1.97
C LYS A 81 -11.52 -7.20 2.87
N SER A 82 -12.12 -6.50 3.84
CA SER A 82 -11.39 -5.66 4.79
C SER A 82 -10.44 -6.48 5.66
N THR A 83 -10.81 -7.71 6.01
CA THR A 83 -9.91 -8.63 6.74
C THR A 83 -8.68 -8.94 5.91
N LEU A 84 -8.87 -9.28 4.63
CA LEU A 84 -7.77 -9.57 3.71
C LEU A 84 -6.87 -8.35 3.52
N ALA A 85 -7.46 -7.16 3.37
CA ALA A 85 -6.71 -5.90 3.29
C ALA A 85 -5.87 -5.63 4.55
N GLN A 86 -6.45 -5.85 5.74
CA GLN A 86 -5.72 -5.73 7.01
C GLN A 86 -4.59 -6.76 7.12
N MET A 87 -4.80 -8.00 6.65
CA MET A 87 -3.75 -9.03 6.61
C MET A 87 -2.59 -8.60 5.73
N CYS A 88 -2.85 -8.08 4.53
CA CYS A 88 -1.83 -7.54 3.64
C CYS A 88 -1.03 -6.40 4.31
N ALA A 89 -1.74 -5.46 4.97
CA ALA A 89 -1.10 -4.35 5.69
C ALA A 89 -0.18 -4.84 6.81
N MET A 90 -0.72 -5.69 7.70
CA MET A 90 0.01 -6.20 8.85
C MET A 90 1.20 -7.04 8.41
N GLN A 91 1.07 -7.88 7.39
CA GLN A 91 2.19 -8.67 6.89
C GLN A 91 3.28 -7.78 6.30
N THR A 92 2.91 -6.81 5.46
CA THR A 92 3.85 -5.86 4.85
C THR A 92 4.63 -5.10 5.91
N ALA A 93 3.94 -4.58 6.92
CA ALA A 93 4.53 -3.82 8.01
C ALA A 93 5.32 -4.69 9.01
N LYS A 94 4.78 -5.83 9.45
CA LYS A 94 5.38 -6.68 10.49
C LYS A 94 6.55 -7.50 9.97
N ARG A 95 6.40 -8.14 8.81
CA ARG A 95 7.41 -9.07 8.29
C ARG A 95 8.57 -8.32 7.63
N TYR A 96 8.28 -7.25 6.92
CA TYR A 96 9.26 -6.56 6.09
C TYR A 96 9.61 -5.16 6.59
N ASN A 97 9.00 -4.70 7.68
CA ASN A 97 9.12 -3.32 8.17
C ASN A 97 8.83 -2.27 7.08
N MET A 98 7.99 -2.62 6.12
CA MET A 98 7.66 -1.74 5.00
C MET A 98 6.44 -0.88 5.35
N PRO A 99 6.53 0.45 5.19
CA PRO A 99 5.44 1.33 5.58
C PRO A 99 4.18 1.14 4.75
N VAL A 100 3.01 1.16 5.39
CA VAL A 100 1.70 0.99 4.74
C VAL A 100 0.84 2.21 5.01
N LEU A 101 0.27 2.80 3.97
CA LEU A 101 -0.85 3.74 4.13
C LEU A 101 -2.16 2.96 4.04
N PHE A 102 -2.98 3.02 5.09
CA PHE A 102 -4.30 2.42 5.12
C PHE A 102 -5.37 3.53 5.19
N ILE A 103 -6.11 3.72 4.11
CA ILE A 103 -7.22 4.66 4.05
C ILE A 103 -8.50 3.89 4.29
N SER A 104 -9.12 4.14 5.44
CA SER A 104 -10.36 3.51 5.85
C SER A 104 -11.52 4.47 5.64
N ALA A 105 -12.49 4.09 4.79
CA ALA A 105 -13.69 4.90 4.60
C ALA A 105 -14.96 4.29 5.20
N GLU A 106 -14.98 2.98 5.49
CA GLU A 106 -16.13 2.32 6.09
C GLU A 106 -15.97 2.12 7.59
N MET A 107 -14.75 1.93 8.08
CA MET A 107 -14.46 1.66 9.49
C MET A 107 -13.79 2.85 10.14
N ASP A 108 -14.16 3.13 11.38
CA ASP A 108 -13.42 4.08 12.22
C ASP A 108 -12.07 3.49 12.64
N THR A 109 -11.16 4.37 13.07
CA THR A 109 -9.81 3.98 13.49
C THR A 109 -9.81 2.98 14.65
N PRO A 110 -10.64 3.14 15.70
CA PRO A 110 -10.72 2.15 16.78
C PRO A 110 -11.15 0.76 16.31
N THR A 111 -12.19 0.63 15.47
CA THR A 111 -12.63 -0.69 15.00
C THR A 111 -11.59 -1.34 14.10
N LEU A 112 -10.97 -0.57 13.20
CA LEU A 112 -9.86 -1.03 12.37
C LEU A 112 -8.70 -1.55 13.23
N THR A 113 -8.29 -0.77 14.23
CA THR A 113 -7.14 -1.09 15.09
C THR A 113 -7.44 -2.26 16.03
N ASN A 114 -8.65 -2.37 16.57
CA ASN A 114 -9.08 -3.51 17.39
C ASN A 114 -8.98 -4.83 16.63
N ARG A 115 -9.35 -4.84 15.34
CA ARG A 115 -9.19 -6.03 14.49
C ARG A 115 -7.72 -6.38 14.26
N MET A 116 -6.87 -5.38 14.03
CA MET A 116 -5.42 -5.61 13.88
C MET A 116 -4.81 -6.15 15.17
N ILE A 117 -5.11 -5.56 16.34
CA ILE A 117 -4.62 -6.02 17.64
C ILE A 117 -5.16 -7.42 17.99
N SER A 118 -6.44 -7.69 17.70
CA SER A 118 -7.03 -9.03 17.83
C SER A 118 -6.20 -10.07 17.06
N ALA A 119 -5.88 -9.78 15.80
CA ALA A 119 -5.10 -10.67 14.95
C ALA A 119 -3.63 -10.80 15.40
N LEU A 120 -3.00 -9.70 15.82
CA LEU A 120 -1.60 -9.67 16.24
C LEU A 120 -1.36 -10.34 17.59
N GLY A 121 -2.26 -10.11 18.54
CA GLY A 121 -2.17 -10.61 19.91
C GLY A 121 -2.91 -11.93 20.15
N HIS A 122 -3.64 -12.45 19.16
CA HIS A 122 -4.55 -13.59 19.34
C HIS A 122 -5.53 -13.36 20.50
N ILE A 123 -6.11 -12.17 20.56
CA ILE A 123 -7.14 -11.79 21.53
C ILE A 123 -8.48 -11.84 20.80
N PRO A 124 -9.52 -12.50 21.34
CA PRO A 124 -10.81 -12.55 20.66
C PRO A 124 -11.35 -11.15 20.37
N TYR A 125 -11.78 -10.93 19.12
CA TYR A 125 -12.25 -9.61 18.69
C TYR A 125 -13.47 -9.14 19.51
N ASN A 126 -14.42 -10.04 19.80
CA ASN A 126 -15.63 -9.68 20.56
C ASN A 126 -15.29 -9.10 21.94
N ASN A 127 -14.28 -9.64 22.61
CA ASN A 127 -13.81 -9.11 23.89
C ASN A 127 -13.29 -7.67 23.76
N LEU A 128 -12.49 -7.38 22.72
CA LEU A 128 -12.00 -6.03 22.45
C LEU A 128 -13.12 -5.07 22.03
N HIS A 129 -14.07 -5.55 21.22
CA HIS A 129 -15.17 -4.76 20.69
C HIS A 129 -16.19 -4.40 21.77
N ASN A 130 -16.52 -5.34 22.65
CA ASN A 130 -17.51 -5.18 23.71
C ASN A 130 -16.91 -4.64 25.02
N GLY A 131 -15.58 -4.58 25.13
CA GLY A 131 -14.91 -4.22 26.38
C GLY A 131 -14.99 -5.30 27.48
N GLU A 132 -15.14 -6.56 27.09
CA GLU A 132 -15.22 -7.70 28.01
C GLU A 132 -13.81 -8.21 28.34
N ILE A 133 -13.42 -8.12 29.61
CA ILE A 133 -12.10 -8.52 30.09
C ILE A 133 -12.21 -9.84 30.87
N TYR A 134 -11.28 -10.76 30.61
CA TYR A 134 -11.05 -11.95 31.43
C TYR A 134 -9.64 -11.92 32.04
N ASP A 135 -9.38 -12.81 33.01
CA ASP A 135 -8.10 -12.85 33.73
C ASP A 135 -6.91 -12.97 32.78
N GLY A 136 -5.92 -12.10 32.94
CA GLY A 136 -4.72 -12.03 32.10
C GLY A 136 -4.91 -11.39 30.71
N MET A 137 -6.16 -11.08 30.29
CA MET A 137 -6.40 -10.44 28.99
C MET A 137 -5.79 -9.03 28.92
N PHE A 138 -5.91 -8.24 29.98
CA PHE A 138 -5.42 -6.85 29.98
C PHE A 138 -3.89 -6.79 29.85
N GLU A 139 -3.17 -7.69 30.52
CA GLU A 139 -1.73 -7.86 30.38
C GLU A 139 -1.37 -8.28 28.95
N LYS A 140 -2.09 -9.25 28.38
CA LYS A 140 -1.90 -9.68 26.99
C LYS A 140 -2.15 -8.55 25.99
N LEU A 141 -3.18 -7.74 26.21
CA LEU A 141 -3.52 -6.58 25.38
C LEU A 141 -2.42 -5.52 25.44
N THR A 142 -2.03 -5.10 26.64
CA THR A 142 -0.98 -4.08 26.83
C THR A 142 0.38 -4.56 26.31
N GLY A 143 0.72 -5.83 26.52
CA GLY A 143 1.91 -6.46 25.94
C GLY A 143 1.89 -6.47 24.40
N THR A 144 0.75 -6.81 23.80
CA THR A 144 0.58 -6.77 22.33
C THR A 144 0.74 -5.35 21.79
N ILE A 145 0.11 -4.36 22.43
CA ILE A 145 0.24 -2.94 22.04
C ILE A 145 1.70 -2.49 22.13
N ALA A 146 2.38 -2.81 23.23
CA ALA A 146 3.80 -2.47 23.42
C ALA A 146 4.68 -3.11 22.34
N GLN A 147 4.45 -4.38 22.01
CA GLN A 147 5.19 -5.12 20.99
C GLN A 147 5.04 -4.50 19.60
N PHE A 148 3.83 -4.04 19.24
CA PHE A 148 3.51 -3.61 17.88
C PHE A 148 3.37 -2.09 17.70
N ARG A 149 3.64 -1.28 18.73
CA ARG A 149 3.45 0.18 18.70
C ARG A 149 4.19 0.88 17.55
N ASN A 150 5.32 0.32 17.12
CA ASN A 150 6.21 0.92 16.12
C ASN A 150 5.97 0.36 14.71
N LEU A 151 4.94 -0.47 14.49
CA LEU A 151 4.62 -0.93 13.15
C LEU A 151 4.39 0.27 12.23
N PRO A 152 5.01 0.33 11.03
CA PRO A 152 4.92 1.49 10.15
C PRO A 152 3.60 1.54 9.37
N ILE A 153 2.46 1.40 10.06
CA ILE A 153 1.12 1.52 9.47
C ILE A 153 0.61 2.94 9.74
N PHE A 154 0.23 3.65 8.69
CA PHE A 154 -0.33 4.99 8.75
C PHE A 154 -1.78 4.96 8.34
N ILE A 155 -2.67 5.27 9.28
CA ILE A 155 -4.11 5.18 9.10
C ILE A 155 -4.65 6.58 8.83
N GLU A 156 -5.42 6.72 7.75
CA GLU A 156 -6.22 7.91 7.47
C GLU A 156 -7.69 7.48 7.44
N GLU A 157 -8.46 7.95 8.41
CA GLU A 157 -9.90 7.73 8.49
C GLU A 157 -10.63 8.85 7.74
N LYS A 158 -11.25 8.50 6.62
CA LYS A 158 -11.96 9.47 5.79
C LYS A 158 -13.07 8.79 5.01
N GLN A 159 -14.30 9.20 5.26
CA GLN A 159 -15.44 8.78 4.44
C GLN A 159 -15.34 9.41 3.05
N LYS A 160 -15.50 8.58 2.00
CA LYS A 160 -15.53 8.97 0.59
C LYS A 160 -14.38 9.91 0.17
N PRO A 161 -13.11 9.51 0.35
CA PRO A 161 -11.99 10.37 -0.02
C PRO A 161 -11.94 10.56 -1.53
N THR A 162 -11.60 11.76 -1.96
CA THR A 162 -11.28 12.07 -3.36
C THR A 162 -9.90 11.53 -3.72
N ILE A 163 -9.64 11.34 -5.02
CA ILE A 163 -8.30 10.90 -5.50
C ILE A 163 -7.20 11.89 -5.06
N SER A 164 -7.49 13.19 -5.07
CA SER A 164 -6.54 14.22 -4.62
C SER A 164 -6.20 14.09 -3.13
N GLU A 165 -7.20 13.79 -2.28
CA GLU A 165 -6.98 13.52 -0.85
C GLU A 165 -6.12 12.26 -0.66
N ILE A 166 -6.43 11.16 -1.37
CA ILE A 166 -5.64 9.92 -1.33
C ILE A 166 -4.17 10.19 -1.68
N GLN A 167 -3.92 10.94 -2.76
CA GLN A 167 -2.55 11.32 -3.15
C GLN A 167 -1.88 12.18 -2.08
N SER A 168 -2.60 13.13 -1.48
CA SER A 168 -2.07 13.97 -0.39
C SER A 168 -1.66 13.12 0.82
N TYR A 169 -2.50 12.16 1.22
CA TYR A 169 -2.19 11.19 2.28
C TYR A 169 -0.98 10.33 1.92
N ALA A 170 -0.88 9.85 0.69
CA ALA A 170 0.27 9.09 0.20
C ALA A 170 1.57 9.91 0.26
N ARG A 171 1.55 11.19 -0.15
CA ARG A 171 2.71 12.10 -0.03
C ARG A 171 3.07 12.34 1.43
N LYS A 172 2.09 12.55 2.31
CA LYS A 172 2.28 12.70 3.76
C LYS A 172 2.95 11.45 4.36
N ALA A 173 2.44 10.27 4.04
CA ALA A 173 2.98 8.99 4.50
C ALA A 173 4.42 8.77 3.98
N LYS A 174 4.64 8.96 2.68
CA LYS A 174 5.98 8.83 2.06
C LYS A 174 6.98 9.83 2.63
N ARG A 175 6.58 11.07 2.96
CA ARG A 175 7.47 12.03 3.64
C ARG A 175 7.88 11.54 5.03
N LYS A 176 6.94 10.95 5.78
CA LYS A 176 7.18 10.41 7.13
C LYS A 176 8.13 9.20 7.09
N TYR A 177 7.91 8.25 6.19
CA TYR A 177 8.64 6.98 6.18
C TYR A 177 9.65 6.79 5.04
N LYS A 178 9.84 7.80 4.19
CA LYS A 178 10.72 7.82 2.99
C LYS A 178 10.32 6.87 1.85
N ALA A 179 9.62 5.79 2.14
CA ALA A 179 9.07 4.84 1.18
C ALA A 179 7.69 4.35 1.62
N LEU A 180 6.98 3.68 0.71
CA LEU A 180 5.77 2.92 0.99
C LEU A 180 5.94 1.52 0.40
N GLY A 181 5.51 0.51 1.16
CA GLY A 181 5.37 -0.87 0.68
C GLY A 181 4.06 -1.08 -0.05
N CYS A 182 2.98 -0.42 0.39
CA CYS A 182 1.71 -0.37 -0.33
C CYS A 182 0.80 0.76 0.19
N ILE A 183 -0.21 1.08 -0.61
CA ILE A 183 -1.34 1.93 -0.24
C ILE A 183 -2.60 1.07 -0.34
N ILE A 184 -3.33 0.97 0.77
CA ILE A 184 -4.59 0.23 0.86
C ILE A 184 -5.73 1.21 0.98
N VAL A 185 -6.75 0.97 0.18
CA VAL A 185 -7.92 1.80 0.07
C VAL A 185 -9.15 0.91 0.28
N ASP A 186 -9.68 0.89 1.49
CA ASP A 186 -10.83 0.04 1.85
C ASP A 186 -12.13 0.84 1.71
N TYR A 187 -12.53 1.09 0.45
CA TYR A 187 -13.81 1.75 0.17
C TYR A 187 -14.42 1.56 -1.23
N LEU A 188 -14.09 0.53 -2.00
CA LEU A 188 -14.76 0.34 -3.30
C LEU A 188 -16.24 -0.11 -3.18
N GLY A 189 -16.95 0.33 -2.14
CA GLY A 189 -18.38 0.63 -2.18
C GLY A 189 -18.64 1.86 -3.05
N LEU A 190 -18.60 1.66 -4.37
CA LEU A 190 -19.08 2.66 -5.34
C LEU A 190 -20.56 2.93 -5.07
N ILE A 191 -20.82 4.02 -4.37
CA ILE A 191 -22.17 4.48 -4.01
C ILE A 191 -22.98 4.65 -5.29
N ARG A 192 -24.13 3.97 -5.31
CA ARG A 192 -25.14 4.08 -6.35
C ARG A 192 -25.78 5.46 -6.22
N ASP A 193 -25.48 6.37 -7.13
CA ASP A 193 -26.35 7.50 -7.40
C ASP A 193 -27.33 7.07 -8.50
N PRO A 194 -28.64 6.94 -8.21
CA PRO A 194 -29.64 6.57 -9.21
C PRO A 194 -29.71 7.55 -10.40
N SER A 195 -29.16 8.75 -10.27
CA SER A 195 -29.24 9.82 -11.28
C SER A 195 -28.10 9.80 -12.32
N LYS A 196 -26.97 9.10 -12.07
CA LYS A 196 -25.81 9.09 -12.99
C LYS A 196 -25.83 7.86 -13.91
N LYS A 197 -26.03 8.08 -15.22
CA LYS A 197 -25.99 7.04 -16.27
C LYS A 197 -24.58 6.47 -16.57
N ASP A 198 -23.50 7.20 -16.27
CA ASP A 198 -22.12 6.87 -16.71
C ASP A 198 -21.19 6.31 -15.63
N ARG A 199 -21.70 5.46 -14.73
CA ARG A 199 -20.90 4.83 -13.66
C ARG A 199 -19.70 4.04 -14.17
N VAL A 200 -19.86 3.33 -15.29
CA VAL A 200 -18.77 2.53 -15.86
C VAL A 200 -17.57 3.41 -16.19
N GLN A 201 -17.81 4.61 -16.71
CA GLN A 201 -16.75 5.57 -17.04
C GLN A 201 -16.09 6.14 -15.77
N GLU A 202 -16.88 6.46 -14.73
CA GLU A 202 -16.36 6.98 -13.46
C GLU A 202 -15.46 5.96 -12.76
N VAL A 203 -15.88 4.69 -12.70
CA VAL A 203 -15.09 3.58 -12.13
C VAL A 203 -13.82 3.34 -12.93
N ALA A 204 -13.92 3.36 -14.26
CA ALA A 204 -12.76 3.21 -15.14
C ALA A 204 -11.79 4.38 -15.01
N SER A 205 -12.27 5.60 -14.76
CA SER A 205 -11.42 6.77 -14.48
C SER A 205 -10.68 6.60 -13.16
N ILE A 206 -11.40 6.32 -12.08
CA ILE A 206 -10.83 6.10 -10.75
C ILE A 206 -9.77 5.00 -10.79
N SER A 207 -10.06 3.88 -11.47
CA SER A 207 -9.11 2.78 -11.59
C SER A 207 -7.84 3.17 -12.34
N ARG A 208 -7.94 4.01 -13.38
CA ARG A 208 -6.79 4.54 -14.11
C ARG A 208 -5.95 5.48 -13.24
N ASP A 209 -6.60 6.35 -12.47
CA ASP A 209 -5.92 7.29 -11.59
C ASP A 209 -5.18 6.56 -10.45
N LEU A 210 -5.82 5.55 -9.84
CA LEU A 210 -5.19 4.69 -8.84
C LEU A 210 -4.03 3.88 -9.42
N LYS A 211 -4.15 3.39 -10.66
CA LYS A 211 -3.05 2.71 -11.35
C LYS A 211 -1.87 3.65 -11.63
N ALA A 212 -2.15 4.89 -12.02
CA ALA A 212 -1.11 5.89 -12.22
C ALA A 212 -0.41 6.22 -10.89
N MET A 213 -1.19 6.37 -9.82
CA MET A 213 -0.68 6.60 -8.47
C MET A 213 0.23 5.46 -8.00
N ALA A 214 -0.14 4.19 -8.22
CA ALA A 214 0.73 3.05 -7.87
C ALA A 214 2.14 3.21 -8.51
N LYS A 215 2.21 3.63 -9.78
CA LYS A 215 3.47 3.89 -10.47
C LYS A 215 4.21 5.13 -9.95
N GLU A 216 3.49 6.21 -9.60
CA GLU A 216 4.08 7.45 -9.03
C GLU A 216 4.74 7.18 -7.67
N PHE A 217 4.08 6.41 -6.81
CA PHE A 217 4.56 6.14 -5.47
C PHE A 217 5.56 4.98 -5.40
N ASP A 218 5.64 4.16 -6.46
CA ASP A 218 6.46 2.94 -6.57
C ASP A 218 6.16 1.94 -5.44
N CYS A 219 4.87 1.67 -5.23
CA CYS A 219 4.35 0.76 -4.21
C CYS A 219 3.15 -0.04 -4.71
#